data_AF-A0A7S0V0E9-F1
#
_entry.id   AF-A0A7S0V0E9-F1
#
_cell.length_a   1.000
_cell.length_b   1.000
_cell.length_c   1.000
_cell.angle_alpha   90.00
_cell.angle_beta   90.00
_cell.angle_gamma   90.00
#
_symmetry.space_group_name_H-M   'P 1'
#
loop_
_entity.id
_entity.type
_entity.pdbx_description
1 polymer ?
#
loop_
_entity_poly.entity_id
_entity_poly.type
_entity_poly.pdbx_seq_one_letter_code
_entity_poly.pdbx_strand_id
1 'polypeptide(L)'
;THDNTHDNTHDNTHDKTSDKTHGNGVLITLETPFPLTAADSSLHIPFVSDRPDDPSTIPLELESTGAGLPFSPVLVLTASYNNAAGAPRLHRQEVRLPAQLFVELIPPLKTAEFKLTLTTNRPPPPLHRLFEDLMVGAVPAINQAYNSGAVLSVRYLGGKADATILVSKNGGRYRVQCTVFEGLWYISQELIYRLQRYYEEAEASQVNDAGPFSVSFDENVPLNDFFAAVDAHFSARKALLDLQKEAIDRATQFRSIGKRLLLRFKDKNPTPLNQLDVLMDKTYSSIIDIARGIEAAQRVVQKEACRLAAATRLLQMVASHRFQLSAAEAEILAACIPAEIIDGREIGWEETTEVATTHLLRSALARNAKERAVQIQPLAPLKDTVRLKKHVSIIMERLAKGSSLIESDGGGGGG
;
A
#
# COMPACT_ATOMS: atom_id res chain seq x y z
N THR A 1 2.11 87.77 -31.72
CA THR A 1 0.64 87.77 -31.56
C THR A 1 0.25 86.33 -31.28
N HIS A 2 0.26 85.89 -30.01
CA HIS A 2 -0.90 85.89 -29.08
C HIS A 2 -2.14 85.26 -29.73
N ASP A 3 -2.89 84.35 -29.12
CA ASP A 3 -2.89 83.76 -27.77
C ASP A 3 -3.93 82.60 -27.81
N ASN A 4 -3.82 81.63 -26.88
CA ASN A 4 -4.85 81.01 -26.02
C ASN A 4 -6.33 80.89 -26.50
N THR A 5 -7.15 79.87 -26.18
CA THR A 5 -7.23 78.95 -25.02
C THR A 5 -8.42 77.97 -25.19
N HIS A 6 -8.33 76.85 -24.47
CA HIS A 6 -9.37 76.01 -23.83
C HIS A 6 -10.32 75.10 -24.67
N ASP A 7 -10.33 73.77 -24.47
CA ASP A 7 -10.85 72.94 -23.34
C ASP A 7 -12.39 72.82 -23.44
N ASN A 8 -13.11 71.70 -23.27
CA ASN A 8 -12.86 70.39 -22.65
C ASN A 8 -14.10 69.46 -22.95
N THR A 9 -14.01 68.21 -22.51
CA THR A 9 -15.09 67.23 -22.16
C THR A 9 -15.54 66.12 -23.13
N HIS A 10 -15.25 64.89 -22.67
CA HIS A 10 -16.02 63.63 -22.67
C HIS A 10 -16.57 63.08 -24.00
N ASP A 11 -16.30 61.82 -24.37
CA ASP A 11 -16.82 60.67 -23.64
C ASP A 11 -15.98 59.39 -23.83
N ASN A 12 -16.00 58.57 -22.79
CA ASN A 12 -15.11 57.47 -22.48
C ASN A 12 -15.96 56.20 -22.49
N THR A 13 -15.84 55.33 -23.51
CA THR A 13 -16.40 53.98 -23.46
C THR A 13 -15.33 52.93 -23.72
N HIS A 14 -14.94 52.35 -22.59
CA HIS A 14 -14.31 51.07 -22.36
C HIS A 14 -14.24 50.09 -23.55
N ASP A 15 -13.01 49.76 -23.95
CA ASP A 15 -12.65 48.36 -24.19
C ASP A 15 -11.31 48.08 -23.50
N LYS A 16 -11.41 47.79 -22.19
CA LYS A 16 -10.28 47.41 -21.36
C LYS A 16 -10.07 45.90 -21.53
N THR A 17 -8.93 45.58 -22.13
CA THR A 17 -7.99 44.56 -21.65
C THR A 17 -8.23 44.06 -20.20
N SER A 18 -9.01 42.99 -20.04
CA SER A 18 -8.92 42.00 -18.95
C SER A 18 -9.84 40.84 -19.33
N ASP A 19 -9.33 39.72 -19.83
CA ASP A 19 -8.99 38.63 -18.93
C ASP A 19 -7.65 38.00 -19.28
N LYS A 20 -6.60 38.43 -18.57
CA LYS A 20 -5.52 37.52 -18.21
C LYS A 20 -6.11 36.56 -17.19
N THR A 21 -6.70 35.47 -17.67
CA THR A 21 -6.98 34.28 -16.86
C THR A 21 -5.70 33.96 -16.09
N HIS A 22 -5.71 34.16 -14.78
CA HIS A 22 -4.64 33.69 -13.91
C HIS A 22 -4.67 32.17 -14.00
N GLY A 23 -3.90 31.61 -14.94
CA GLY A 23 -3.68 30.18 -15.08
C GLY A 23 -2.91 29.70 -13.86
N ASN A 24 -3.62 29.45 -12.77
CA ASN A 24 -3.09 28.71 -11.65
C ASN A 24 -3.02 27.25 -12.11
N GLY A 25 -1.91 26.90 -12.76
CA GLY A 25 -1.66 25.56 -13.24
C GLY A 25 -1.92 24.53 -12.14
N VAL A 26 -2.60 23.45 -12.50
CA VAL A 26 -2.92 22.34 -11.61
C VAL A 26 -1.92 21.24 -11.87
N LEU A 27 -1.18 20.83 -10.84
CA LEU A 27 -0.32 19.67 -10.89
C LEU A 27 -1.07 18.49 -10.27
N ILE A 28 -1.35 17.47 -11.08
CA ILE A 28 -1.93 16.21 -10.62
C ILE A 28 -0.83 15.17 -10.48
N THR A 29 -0.66 14.61 -9.30
CA THR A 29 0.23 13.47 -9.06
C THR A 29 -0.59 12.21 -8.82
N LEU A 30 -0.11 11.09 -9.36
CA LEU A 30 -0.77 9.79 -9.29
C LEU A 30 0.05 8.85 -8.41
N GLU A 31 -0.58 8.33 -7.36
CA GLU A 31 -0.02 7.23 -6.58
C GLU A 31 -0.74 5.95 -7.00
N THR A 32 -0.09 5.20 -7.89
CA THR A 32 -0.65 3.97 -8.45
C THR A 32 -0.52 2.81 -7.47
N PRO A 33 -1.56 1.98 -7.32
CA PRO A 33 -1.47 0.80 -6.49
C PRO A 33 -0.60 -0.24 -7.18
N PHE A 34 0.39 -0.77 -6.47
CA PHE A 34 1.16 -1.91 -6.94
C PHE A 34 0.23 -3.10 -7.25
N PRO A 35 0.47 -3.89 -8.32
CA PRO A 35 1.63 -3.87 -9.22
C PRO A 35 1.44 -2.99 -10.45
N LEU A 36 0.51 -2.02 -10.43
CA LEU A 36 0.29 -1.11 -11.55
C LEU A 36 1.29 0.05 -11.52
N THR A 37 1.59 0.56 -12.69
CA THR A 37 2.31 1.82 -12.91
C THR A 37 1.51 2.68 -13.87
N ALA A 38 1.62 4.01 -13.75
CA ALA A 38 1.12 4.93 -14.75
C ALA A 38 2.24 5.23 -15.76
N ALA A 39 1.87 5.51 -17.02
CA ALA A 39 2.81 6.03 -18.00
C ALA A 39 3.39 7.38 -17.55
N ASP A 40 2.51 8.26 -17.06
CA ASP A 40 2.85 9.55 -16.45
C ASP A 40 2.36 9.57 -15.00
N SER A 41 3.29 9.65 -14.05
CA SER A 41 2.96 9.74 -12.61
C SER A 41 2.65 11.18 -12.15
N SER A 42 2.84 12.16 -13.03
CA SER A 42 2.66 13.58 -12.75
C SER A 42 2.24 14.31 -14.02
N LEU A 43 1.13 15.04 -13.94
CA LEU A 43 0.50 15.73 -15.06
C LEU A 43 0.34 17.20 -14.70
N HIS A 44 0.93 18.07 -15.51
CA HIS A 44 0.78 19.52 -15.34
C HIS A 44 -0.28 20.06 -16.30
N ILE A 45 -1.36 20.57 -15.74
CA ILE A 45 -2.48 21.17 -16.47
C ILE A 45 -2.32 22.69 -16.37
N PRO A 46 -1.87 23.36 -17.44
CA PRO A 46 -1.57 24.79 -17.38
C PRO A 46 -2.82 25.65 -17.18
N PHE A 47 -3.98 25.17 -17.62
CA PHE A 47 -5.25 25.87 -17.52
C PHE A 47 -6.38 24.86 -17.31
N VAL A 48 -7.19 25.10 -16.28
CA VAL A 48 -8.44 24.39 -16.04
C VAL A 48 -9.57 25.38 -16.25
N SER A 49 -10.56 25.00 -17.06
CA SER A 49 -11.74 25.81 -17.31
C SER A 49 -12.49 26.08 -15.99
N ASP A 50 -12.92 27.33 -15.79
CA ASP A 50 -13.79 27.74 -14.69
C ASP A 50 -15.28 27.49 -14.97
N ARG A 51 -15.58 27.04 -16.20
CA ARG A 51 -16.92 26.77 -16.70
C ARG A 51 -17.37 25.34 -16.33
N PRO A 52 -18.46 25.17 -15.57
CA PRO A 52 -18.97 23.84 -15.20
C PRO A 52 -19.40 22.98 -16.40
N ASP A 53 -19.72 23.61 -17.52
CA ASP A 53 -20.15 23.00 -18.79
C ASP A 53 -18.99 22.50 -19.66
N ASP A 54 -17.74 22.77 -19.29
CA ASP A 54 -16.54 22.39 -20.07
C ASP A 54 -15.43 21.79 -19.17
N PRO A 55 -15.63 20.56 -18.65
CA PRO A 55 -14.65 19.92 -17.79
C PRO A 55 -13.41 19.45 -18.57
N SER A 56 -12.22 19.83 -18.09
CA SER A 56 -10.96 19.29 -18.60
C SER A 56 -10.86 17.79 -18.29
N THR A 57 -10.81 16.96 -19.33
CA THR A 57 -10.71 15.49 -19.20
C THR A 57 -9.32 15.03 -19.64
N ILE A 58 -8.68 14.20 -18.83
CA ILE A 58 -7.35 13.66 -19.13
C ILE A 58 -7.41 12.13 -19.04
N PRO A 59 -7.07 11.42 -20.13
CA PRO A 59 -6.98 9.97 -20.10
C PRO A 59 -5.78 9.55 -19.25
N LEU A 60 -5.97 8.50 -18.45
CA LEU A 60 -4.92 7.89 -17.64
C LEU A 60 -4.68 6.47 -18.14
N GLU A 61 -3.43 6.16 -18.46
CA GLU A 61 -3.01 4.83 -18.88
C GLU A 61 -2.27 4.14 -17.73
N LEU A 62 -2.78 2.98 -17.33
CA LEU A 62 -2.23 2.16 -16.26
C LEU A 62 -1.79 0.81 -16.85
N GLU A 63 -0.58 0.39 -16.52
CA GLU A 63 0.00 -0.87 -16.98
C GLU A 63 0.42 -1.72 -15.78
N SER A 64 0.31 -3.05 -15.92
CA SER A 64 0.89 -3.96 -14.94
C SER A 64 2.40 -4.05 -15.13
N THR A 65 3.14 -3.88 -14.03
CA THR A 65 4.60 -4.10 -14.01
C THR A 65 4.98 -5.58 -14.21
N GLY A 66 4.01 -6.50 -14.18
CA GLY A 66 4.25 -7.94 -14.27
C GLY A 66 4.97 -8.54 -13.07
N ALA A 67 5.11 -7.77 -11.98
CA ALA A 67 5.81 -8.20 -10.76
C ALA A 67 4.95 -8.03 -9.51
N GLY A 68 4.78 -9.10 -8.74
CA GLY A 68 4.13 -9.12 -7.43
C GLY A 68 2.60 -9.11 -7.43
N LEU A 69 2.03 -9.00 -6.23
CA LEU A 69 0.59 -9.10 -5.99
C LEU A 69 0.02 -7.77 -5.48
N PRO A 70 -1.24 -7.45 -5.79
CA PRO A 70 -1.85 -6.23 -5.32
C PRO A 70 -2.01 -6.22 -3.80
N PHE A 71 -1.66 -5.09 -3.18
CA PHE A 71 -1.93 -4.79 -1.77
C PHE A 71 -2.86 -3.57 -1.58
N SER A 72 -3.34 -2.98 -2.68
CA SER A 72 -4.38 -1.93 -2.74
C SER A 72 -5.11 -2.01 -4.08
N PRO A 73 -6.45 -1.84 -4.15
CA PRO A 73 -7.15 -1.56 -5.42
C PRO A 73 -7.31 -0.06 -5.67
N VAL A 74 -6.73 0.81 -4.84
CA VAL A 74 -7.02 2.25 -4.83
C VAL A 74 -5.91 3.03 -5.53
N LEU A 75 -6.29 3.78 -6.57
CA LEU A 75 -5.52 4.86 -7.16
C LEU A 75 -5.76 6.13 -6.36
N VAL A 76 -4.68 6.79 -5.94
CA VAL A 76 -4.77 8.10 -5.28
C VAL A 76 -4.37 9.18 -6.28
N LEU A 77 -5.25 10.16 -6.46
CA LEU A 77 -5.04 11.34 -7.28
C LEU A 77 -4.88 12.54 -6.35
N THR A 78 -3.77 13.25 -6.48
CA THR A 78 -3.51 14.45 -5.67
C THR A 78 -3.33 15.64 -6.59
N ALA A 79 -4.30 16.56 -6.57
CA ALA A 79 -4.24 17.81 -7.30
C ALA A 79 -3.70 18.92 -6.39
N SER A 80 -2.63 19.57 -6.81
CA SER A 80 -2.05 20.74 -6.15
C SER A 80 -2.16 21.96 -7.06
N TYR A 81 -2.65 23.06 -6.51
CA TYR A 81 -2.93 24.28 -7.27
C TYR A 81 -2.96 25.49 -6.34
N ASN A 82 -2.82 26.68 -6.90
CA ASN A 82 -3.03 27.92 -6.15
C ASN A 82 -4.48 28.39 -6.32
N ASN A 83 -5.10 28.89 -5.26
CA ASN A 83 -6.39 29.57 -5.39
C ASN A 83 -6.21 30.99 -5.98
N ALA A 84 -7.32 31.68 -6.25
CA ALA A 84 -7.29 33.05 -6.81
C ALA A 84 -6.51 34.06 -5.94
N ALA A 85 -6.35 33.79 -4.64
CA ALA A 85 -5.56 34.61 -3.72
C ALA A 85 -4.07 34.22 -3.68
N GLY A 86 -3.63 33.27 -4.51
CA GLY A 86 -2.25 32.77 -4.55
C GLY A 86 -1.89 31.78 -3.44
N ALA A 87 -2.85 31.36 -2.61
CA ALA A 87 -2.61 30.40 -1.54
C ALA A 87 -2.62 28.95 -2.09
N PRO A 88 -1.65 28.11 -1.70
CA PRO A 88 -1.60 26.73 -2.17
C PRO A 88 -2.76 25.92 -1.58
N ARG A 89 -3.34 25.08 -2.43
CA ARG A 89 -4.42 24.14 -2.11
C ARG A 89 -4.04 22.75 -2.60
N LEU A 90 -4.50 21.76 -1.84
CA LEU A 90 -4.34 20.35 -2.14
C LEU A 90 -5.71 19.69 -2.10
N HIS A 91 -6.03 18.92 -3.12
CA HIS A 91 -7.20 18.05 -3.13
C HIS A 91 -6.74 16.62 -3.42
N ARG A 92 -7.19 15.67 -2.59
CA ARG A 92 -6.84 14.26 -2.68
C ARG A 92 -8.11 13.47 -2.93
N GLN A 93 -8.11 12.65 -3.97
CA GLN A 93 -9.23 11.80 -4.35
C GLN A 93 -8.74 10.35 -4.45
N GLU A 94 -9.50 9.43 -3.87
CA GLU A 94 -9.26 8.00 -3.97
C GLU A 94 -10.24 7.39 -4.97
N VAL A 95 -9.72 6.55 -5.87
CA VAL A 95 -10.49 5.89 -6.93
C VAL A 95 -10.22 4.39 -6.85
N ARG A 96 -11.27 3.59 -6.65
CA ARG A 96 -11.15 2.13 -6.71
C ARG A 96 -11.06 1.67 -8.17
N LEU A 97 -9.97 0.98 -8.50
CA LEU A 97 -9.72 0.42 -9.81
C LEU A 97 -10.46 -0.91 -10.03
N PRO A 98 -10.87 -1.21 -11.27
CA PRO A 98 -11.59 -2.45 -11.60
C PRO A 98 -10.69 -3.69 -11.47
N ALA A 99 -11.30 -4.84 -11.16
CA ALA A 99 -10.57 -6.07 -10.91
C ALA A 99 -9.81 -6.61 -12.13
N GLN A 100 -10.29 -6.30 -13.34
CA GLN A 100 -9.65 -6.67 -14.61
C GLN A 100 -8.21 -6.15 -14.74
N LEU A 101 -7.82 -5.09 -14.02
CA LEU A 101 -6.44 -4.58 -14.02
C LEU A 101 -5.49 -5.44 -13.18
N PHE A 102 -6.02 -6.28 -12.30
CA PHE A 102 -5.22 -7.06 -11.34
C PHE A 102 -5.28 -8.56 -11.59
N VAL A 103 -6.39 -9.06 -12.14
CA VAL A 103 -6.64 -10.49 -12.34
C VAL A 103 -7.31 -10.81 -13.67
N GLU A 104 -7.02 -11.99 -14.19
CA GLU A 104 -7.72 -12.60 -15.33
C GLU A 104 -8.45 -13.88 -14.91
N LEU A 105 -9.58 -14.19 -15.55
CA LEU A 105 -10.24 -15.48 -15.37
C LEU A 105 -9.44 -16.60 -16.05
N ILE A 106 -9.32 -17.72 -15.36
CA ILE A 106 -8.72 -18.95 -15.87
C ILE A 106 -9.72 -20.10 -15.71
N PRO A 107 -9.50 -21.29 -16.29
CA PRO A 107 -10.35 -22.46 -16.00
C PRO A 107 -10.34 -22.81 -14.50
N PRO A 108 -11.43 -23.41 -13.96
CA PRO A 108 -11.49 -23.82 -12.55
C PRO A 108 -10.29 -24.66 -12.13
N LEU A 109 -9.54 -24.19 -11.13
CA LEU A 109 -8.38 -24.87 -10.58
C LEU A 109 -8.69 -25.44 -9.19
N LYS A 110 -8.12 -26.62 -8.90
CA LYS A 110 -8.08 -27.20 -7.56
C LYS A 110 -6.70 -26.96 -6.95
N THR A 111 -6.37 -25.71 -6.68
CA THR A 111 -5.12 -25.29 -6.04
C THR A 111 -5.41 -24.83 -4.61
N ALA A 112 -4.76 -25.44 -3.61
CA ALA A 112 -4.99 -25.10 -2.22
C ALA A 112 -3.70 -25.26 -1.41
N GLU A 113 -2.89 -24.20 -1.35
CA GLU A 113 -1.81 -24.09 -0.36
C GLU A 113 -2.32 -23.30 0.85
N PHE A 114 -2.86 -22.11 0.58
CA PHE A 114 -3.48 -21.26 1.59
C PHE A 114 -4.98 -21.17 1.35
N LYS A 115 -5.75 -21.10 2.44
CA LYS A 115 -7.21 -21.02 2.40
C LYS A 115 -7.73 -20.09 3.48
N LEU A 116 -8.83 -19.44 3.17
CA LEU A 116 -9.59 -18.58 4.06
C LEU A 116 -11.07 -18.85 3.87
N THR A 117 -11.80 -19.10 4.95
CA THR A 117 -13.25 -19.30 4.90
C THR A 117 -13.98 -18.10 5.49
N LEU A 118 -14.83 -17.45 4.69
CA LEU A 118 -15.73 -16.40 5.14
C LEU A 118 -17.18 -16.91 5.17
N THR A 119 -17.94 -16.43 6.14
CA THR A 119 -19.36 -16.76 6.34
C THR A 119 -20.18 -15.48 6.27
N THR A 120 -21.35 -15.53 5.64
CA THR A 120 -22.28 -14.40 5.52
C THR A 120 -23.63 -14.72 6.13
N ASN A 121 -24.33 -13.69 6.62
CA ASN A 121 -25.71 -13.81 7.13
C ASN A 121 -26.78 -13.83 6.01
N ARG A 122 -26.37 -14.12 4.76
CA ARG A 122 -27.21 -14.15 3.56
C ARG A 122 -26.92 -15.36 2.66
N PRO A 123 -27.90 -15.83 1.87
CA PRO A 123 -27.72 -16.94 0.93
C PRO A 123 -26.87 -16.51 -0.27
N PRO A 124 -25.85 -17.29 -0.67
CA PRO A 124 -24.84 -16.79 -1.59
C PRO A 124 -25.36 -16.61 -3.03
N PRO A 125 -25.18 -15.44 -3.68
CA PRO A 125 -25.43 -15.30 -5.11
C PRO A 125 -24.42 -16.09 -5.95
N PRO A 126 -24.77 -16.43 -7.20
CA PRO A 126 -23.84 -17.09 -8.10
C PRO A 126 -22.64 -16.19 -8.43
N LEU A 127 -21.42 -16.75 -8.38
CA LEU A 127 -20.18 -15.98 -8.57
C LEU A 127 -20.09 -15.28 -9.93
N HIS A 128 -20.63 -15.88 -10.99
CA HIS A 128 -20.60 -15.26 -12.33
C HIS A 128 -21.40 -13.96 -12.39
N ARG A 129 -22.38 -13.74 -11.49
CA ARG A 129 -23.09 -12.45 -11.38
C ARG A 129 -22.28 -11.43 -10.59
N LEU A 130 -21.63 -11.87 -9.51
CA LEU A 130 -20.75 -10.98 -8.73
C LEU A 130 -19.56 -10.49 -9.57
N PHE A 131 -19.04 -11.33 -10.47
CA PHE A 131 -17.85 -11.08 -11.29
C PHE A 131 -18.17 -10.94 -12.79
N GLU A 132 -19.30 -10.32 -13.13
CA GLU A 132 -19.76 -10.17 -14.52
C GLU A 132 -18.76 -9.44 -15.41
N ASP A 133 -18.09 -8.42 -14.88
CA ASP A 133 -17.03 -7.67 -15.55
C ASP A 133 -15.90 -8.60 -16.01
N LEU A 134 -15.43 -9.50 -15.14
CA LEU A 134 -14.40 -10.47 -15.50
C LEU A 134 -14.90 -11.44 -16.58
N MET A 135 -16.18 -11.84 -16.53
CA MET A 135 -16.78 -12.77 -17.51
C MET A 135 -16.88 -12.14 -18.91
N VAL A 136 -17.20 -10.85 -19.00
CA VAL A 136 -17.28 -10.11 -20.28
C VAL A 136 -15.91 -10.08 -20.97
N GLY A 137 -14.82 -9.96 -20.21
CA GLY A 137 -13.45 -9.97 -20.75
C GLY A 137 -12.90 -11.35 -21.10
N ALA A 138 -13.56 -12.44 -20.69
CA ALA A 138 -13.05 -13.79 -20.84
C ALA A 138 -13.46 -14.46 -22.16
N VAL A 139 -12.60 -15.37 -22.64
CA VAL A 139 -12.86 -16.16 -23.85
C VAL A 139 -14.05 -17.11 -23.63
N PRO A 140 -14.92 -17.36 -24.63
CA PRO A 140 -16.15 -18.15 -24.46
C PRO A 140 -15.97 -19.52 -23.80
N ALA A 141 -14.85 -20.21 -24.04
CA ALA A 141 -14.54 -21.50 -23.43
C ALA A 141 -14.40 -21.41 -21.89
N ILE A 142 -13.84 -20.31 -21.38
CA ILE A 142 -13.70 -20.04 -19.94
C ILE A 142 -15.08 -19.75 -19.34
N ASN A 143 -15.91 -18.95 -20.03
CA ASN A 143 -17.25 -18.64 -19.58
C ASN A 143 -18.13 -19.89 -19.40
N GLN A 144 -18.05 -20.84 -20.34
CA GLN A 144 -18.77 -22.11 -20.25
C GLN A 144 -18.36 -22.97 -19.04
N ALA A 145 -17.10 -22.85 -18.58
CA ALA A 145 -16.63 -23.59 -17.42
C ALA A 145 -17.28 -23.13 -16.10
N TYR A 146 -17.90 -21.95 -16.08
CA TYR A 146 -18.48 -21.30 -14.90
C TYR A 146 -20.02 -21.35 -14.81
N ASN A 147 -20.66 -22.13 -15.68
CA ASN A 147 -22.12 -22.28 -15.72
C ASN A 147 -22.77 -22.69 -14.38
N SER A 148 -22.02 -23.38 -13.50
CA SER A 148 -22.54 -23.77 -12.17
C SER A 148 -22.62 -22.60 -11.17
N GLY A 149 -21.91 -21.49 -11.41
CA GLY A 149 -21.84 -20.32 -10.52
C GLY A 149 -21.23 -20.57 -9.13
N ALA A 150 -20.74 -21.78 -8.85
CA ALA A 150 -20.27 -22.19 -7.52
C ALA A 150 -18.75 -22.11 -7.33
N VAL A 151 -17.99 -21.96 -8.41
CA VAL A 151 -16.53 -21.87 -8.39
C VAL A 151 -16.12 -20.72 -9.30
N LEU A 152 -15.07 -19.98 -8.95
CA LEU A 152 -14.44 -18.97 -9.80
C LEU A 152 -12.93 -18.98 -9.54
N SER A 153 -12.13 -19.19 -10.58
CA SER A 153 -10.67 -19.21 -10.51
C SER A 153 -10.09 -18.08 -11.34
N VAL A 154 -9.11 -17.39 -10.77
CA VAL A 154 -8.40 -16.27 -11.38
C VAL A 154 -6.90 -16.44 -11.26
N ARG A 155 -6.17 -15.78 -12.16
CA ARG A 155 -4.73 -15.59 -12.10
C ARG A 155 -4.42 -14.12 -11.88
N TYR A 156 -3.48 -13.82 -11.01
CA TYR A 156 -2.97 -12.46 -10.86
C TYR A 156 -2.11 -12.05 -12.06
N LEU A 157 -2.29 -10.83 -12.56
CA LEU A 157 -1.53 -10.32 -13.72
C LEU A 157 -0.09 -9.95 -13.34
N GLY A 158 0.10 -9.38 -12.15
CA GLY A 158 1.43 -9.02 -11.64
C GLY A 158 2.25 -10.21 -11.12
N GLY A 159 1.64 -11.38 -10.88
CA GLY A 159 2.33 -12.49 -10.23
C GLY A 159 1.75 -13.83 -10.64
N LYS A 160 2.59 -14.86 -10.72
CA LYS A 160 2.15 -16.22 -11.08
C LYS A 160 1.47 -16.94 -9.91
N ALA A 161 0.50 -16.28 -9.27
CA ALA A 161 -0.34 -16.87 -8.25
C ALA A 161 -1.76 -17.05 -8.80
N ASP A 162 -2.35 -18.19 -8.45
CA ASP A 162 -3.70 -18.54 -8.83
C ASP A 162 -4.57 -18.52 -7.56
N ALA A 163 -5.76 -17.95 -7.66
CA ALA A 163 -6.74 -17.90 -6.58
C ALA A 163 -8.07 -18.50 -7.03
N THR A 164 -8.78 -19.15 -6.12
CA THR A 164 -10.07 -19.79 -6.39
C THR A 164 -11.06 -19.50 -5.28
N ILE A 165 -12.25 -19.03 -5.64
CA ILE A 165 -13.40 -18.88 -4.76
C ILE A 165 -14.31 -20.10 -4.95
N LEU A 166 -14.69 -20.75 -3.85
CA LEU A 166 -15.68 -21.82 -3.83
C LEU A 166 -16.86 -21.40 -2.95
N VAL A 167 -18.07 -21.51 -3.47
CA VAL A 167 -19.31 -21.26 -2.74
C VAL A 167 -19.87 -22.57 -2.19
N SER A 168 -20.17 -22.60 -0.90
CA SER A 168 -20.98 -23.66 -0.33
C SER A 168 -22.43 -23.51 -0.78
N LYS A 169 -23.00 -24.55 -1.40
CA LYS A 169 -24.39 -24.56 -1.87
C LYS A 169 -25.41 -24.23 -0.77
N ASN A 170 -25.07 -24.56 0.49
CA ASN A 170 -25.91 -24.31 1.65
C ASN A 170 -25.08 -23.49 2.67
N GLY A 171 -25.59 -22.32 3.08
CA GLY A 171 -25.12 -21.63 4.30
C GLY A 171 -24.22 -20.40 4.14
N GLY A 172 -24.29 -19.65 3.03
CA GLY A 172 -23.62 -18.33 2.95
C GLY A 172 -22.11 -18.37 3.15
N ARG A 173 -21.47 -19.50 2.86
CA ARG A 173 -20.05 -19.74 3.17
C ARG A 173 -19.24 -19.77 1.89
N TYR A 174 -18.16 -19.01 1.86
CA TYR A 174 -17.23 -18.95 0.74
C TYR A 174 -15.85 -19.35 1.24
N ARG A 175 -15.19 -20.20 0.46
CA ARG A 175 -13.79 -20.56 0.67
C ARG A 175 -12.97 -19.91 -0.43
N VAL A 176 -12.07 -19.03 -0.03
CA VAL A 176 -11.03 -18.48 -0.91
C VAL A 176 -9.77 -19.31 -0.72
N GLN A 177 -9.16 -19.71 -1.83
CA GLN A 177 -7.91 -20.46 -1.85
C GLN A 177 -6.90 -19.73 -2.71
N CYS A 178 -5.63 -19.78 -2.35
CA CYS A 178 -4.55 -19.23 -3.16
C CYS A 178 -3.29 -20.10 -3.06
N THR A 179 -2.44 -20.02 -4.08
CA THR A 179 -1.11 -20.64 -4.10
C THR A 179 -0.11 -19.90 -3.21
N VAL A 180 -0.37 -18.66 -2.82
CA VAL A 180 0.48 -17.89 -1.90
C VAL A 180 -0.37 -17.17 -0.85
N PHE A 181 0.20 -16.97 0.33
CA PHE A 181 -0.53 -16.45 1.49
C PHE A 181 -1.06 -15.04 1.26
N GLU A 182 -0.18 -14.12 0.86
CA GLU A 182 -0.49 -12.72 0.60
C GLU A 182 -1.53 -12.54 -0.52
N GLY A 183 -1.63 -13.52 -1.43
CA GLY A 183 -2.62 -13.55 -2.51
C GLY A 183 -4.04 -13.88 -2.06
N LEU A 184 -4.28 -14.21 -0.79
CA LEU A 184 -5.63 -14.34 -0.26
C LEU A 184 -6.33 -12.99 -0.10
N TRP A 185 -5.59 -11.92 0.17
CA TRP A 185 -6.18 -10.65 0.56
C TRP A 185 -7.05 -10.04 -0.54
N TYR A 186 -6.48 -9.80 -1.72
CA TYR A 186 -7.14 -9.03 -2.77
C TYR A 186 -8.46 -9.67 -3.20
N ILE A 187 -8.45 -10.98 -3.52
CA ILE A 187 -9.66 -11.69 -3.93
C ILE A 187 -10.69 -11.80 -2.82
N SER A 188 -10.27 -11.96 -1.56
CA SER A 188 -11.20 -11.94 -0.43
C SER A 188 -11.85 -10.57 -0.25
N GLN A 189 -11.07 -9.49 -0.34
CA GLN A 189 -11.57 -8.11 -0.24
C GLN A 189 -12.50 -7.77 -1.40
N GLU A 190 -12.17 -8.22 -2.61
CA GLU A 190 -13.00 -8.00 -3.81
C GLU A 190 -14.34 -8.75 -3.71
N LEU A 191 -14.32 -9.99 -3.19
CA LEU A 191 -15.53 -10.75 -2.90
C LEU A 191 -16.40 -10.06 -1.85
N ILE A 192 -15.81 -9.59 -0.73
CA ILE A 192 -16.54 -8.86 0.31
C ILE A 192 -17.18 -7.58 -0.27
N TYR A 193 -16.40 -6.79 -1.01
CA TYR A 193 -16.87 -5.56 -1.64
C TYR A 193 -18.05 -5.80 -2.60
N ARG A 194 -17.95 -6.82 -3.46
CA ARG A 194 -19.02 -7.17 -4.41
C ARG A 194 -20.26 -7.71 -3.72
N LEU A 195 -20.10 -8.49 -2.65
CA LEU A 195 -21.23 -8.97 -1.84
C LEU A 195 -21.96 -7.81 -1.16
N GLN A 196 -21.22 -6.86 -0.56
CA GLN A 196 -21.80 -5.67 0.06
C GLN A 196 -22.68 -4.92 -0.95
N ARG A 197 -22.13 -4.59 -2.11
CA ARG A 197 -22.87 -3.89 -3.18
C ARG A 197 -24.09 -4.67 -3.67
N TYR A 198 -23.93 -5.97 -3.90
CA TYR A 198 -25.04 -6.83 -4.35
C TYR A 198 -26.21 -6.81 -3.36
N TYR A 199 -25.95 -6.93 -2.06
CA TYR A 199 -27.01 -6.92 -1.06
C TYR A 199 -27.53 -5.52 -0.76
N GLU A 200 -26.70 -4.48 -0.80
CA GLU A 200 -27.16 -3.09 -0.72
C GLU A 200 -28.20 -2.79 -1.81
N GLU A 201 -27.94 -3.20 -3.06
CA GLU A 201 -28.87 -3.04 -4.18
C GLU A 201 -30.13 -3.91 -4.04
N ALA A 202 -29.98 -5.19 -3.65
CA ALA A 202 -31.10 -6.10 -3.48
C ALA A 202 -32.04 -5.71 -2.31
N GLU A 203 -31.48 -5.20 -1.23
CA GLU A 203 -32.20 -4.81 -0.01
C GLU A 203 -32.74 -3.39 -0.06
N ALA A 204 -32.22 -2.52 -0.94
CA ALA A 204 -32.81 -1.19 -1.19
C ALA A 204 -34.30 -1.28 -1.58
N SER A 205 -34.74 -2.43 -2.09
CA SER A 205 -36.12 -2.68 -2.55
C SER A 205 -36.95 -3.55 -1.59
N GLN A 206 -36.39 -4.08 -0.49
CA GLN A 206 -37.08 -5.04 0.39
C GLN A 206 -36.73 -4.83 1.87
N VAL A 207 -37.76 -4.85 2.74
CA VAL A 207 -37.54 -4.89 4.20
C VAL A 207 -37.09 -6.30 4.57
N ASN A 208 -35.88 -6.43 5.11
CA ASN A 208 -35.27 -7.71 5.43
C ASN A 208 -35.20 -7.91 6.95
N ASP A 209 -35.81 -8.97 7.48
CA ASP A 209 -35.86 -9.27 8.93
C ASP A 209 -34.51 -9.73 9.51
N ALA A 210 -33.51 -9.97 8.65
CA ALA A 210 -32.21 -10.56 9.02
C ALA A 210 -31.11 -9.53 9.38
N GLY A 211 -31.49 -8.28 9.71
CA GLY A 211 -30.56 -7.19 10.04
C GLY A 211 -29.71 -6.71 8.84
N PRO A 212 -28.67 -5.88 9.00
CA PRO A 212 -27.79 -5.49 7.89
C PRO A 212 -26.93 -6.67 7.39
N PHE A 213 -26.51 -6.64 6.12
CA PHE A 213 -25.55 -7.61 5.59
C PHE A 213 -24.26 -7.62 6.42
N SER A 214 -23.77 -8.82 6.76
CA SER A 214 -22.54 -8.98 7.53
C SER A 214 -21.71 -10.16 7.05
N VAL A 215 -20.39 -10.00 7.20
CA VAL A 215 -19.37 -10.99 6.91
C VAL A 215 -18.60 -11.29 8.19
N SER A 216 -18.38 -12.57 8.46
CA SER A 216 -17.59 -13.05 9.60
C SER A 216 -16.56 -14.10 9.19
N PHE A 217 -15.50 -14.23 9.99
CA PHE A 217 -14.50 -15.28 9.86
C PHE A 217 -14.50 -16.17 11.10
N ASP A 218 -14.81 -17.45 10.91
CA ASP A 218 -14.83 -18.44 11.99
C ASP A 218 -13.41 -18.92 12.35
N GLU A 219 -12.50 -18.88 11.39
CA GLU A 219 -11.10 -19.33 11.53
C GLU A 219 -10.25 -18.30 12.30
N ASN A 220 -9.23 -18.78 13.01
CA ASN A 220 -8.28 -17.89 13.70
C ASN A 220 -7.47 -17.09 12.67
N VAL A 221 -7.07 -15.89 13.08
CA VAL A 221 -6.18 -15.03 12.30
C VAL A 221 -4.87 -15.80 12.00
N PRO A 222 -4.44 -15.92 10.74
CA PRO A 222 -3.28 -16.73 10.34
C PRO A 222 -1.95 -16.03 10.68
N LEU A 223 -1.62 -15.97 11.96
CA LEU A 223 -0.46 -15.25 12.47
C LEU A 223 0.88 -15.84 12.04
N ASN A 224 0.98 -17.17 11.88
CA ASN A 224 2.25 -17.82 11.52
C ASN A 224 2.74 -17.40 10.14
N ASP A 225 1.85 -17.39 9.15
CA ASP A 225 2.19 -17.00 7.78
C ASP A 225 2.45 -15.49 7.67
N PHE A 226 1.69 -14.69 8.42
CA PHE A 226 1.97 -13.26 8.59
C PHE A 226 3.37 -13.01 9.17
N PHE A 227 3.74 -13.73 10.24
CA PHE A 227 5.06 -13.63 10.86
C PHE A 227 6.19 -14.11 9.96
N ALA A 228 5.95 -15.11 9.11
CA ALA A 228 6.91 -15.50 8.09
C ALA A 228 7.17 -14.37 7.08
N ALA A 229 6.14 -13.60 6.71
CA ALA A 229 6.29 -12.40 5.87
C ALA A 229 7.11 -11.31 6.58
N VAL A 230 6.84 -11.06 7.87
CA VAL A 230 7.61 -10.11 8.70
C VAL A 230 9.09 -10.51 8.77
N ASP A 231 9.38 -11.78 9.03
CA ASP A 231 10.76 -12.27 9.14
C ASP A 231 11.52 -12.21 7.81
N ALA A 232 10.84 -12.50 6.70
CA ALA A 232 11.41 -12.42 5.36
C ALA A 232 11.79 -10.98 5.00
N HIS A 233 10.89 -10.03 5.26
CA HIS A 233 11.12 -8.61 5.05
C HIS A 233 12.30 -8.08 5.89
N PHE A 234 12.28 -8.35 7.20
CA PHE A 234 13.36 -7.95 8.11
C PHE A 234 14.72 -8.52 7.67
N SER A 235 14.74 -9.78 7.26
CA SER A 235 15.97 -10.44 6.77
C SER A 235 16.49 -9.81 5.48
N ALA A 236 15.60 -9.44 4.54
CA ALA A 236 15.98 -8.74 3.32
C ALA A 236 16.57 -7.36 3.62
N ARG A 237 15.94 -6.58 4.53
CA ARG A 237 16.46 -5.29 4.97
C ARG A 237 17.85 -5.40 5.61
N LYS A 238 18.04 -6.40 6.47
CA LYS A 238 19.33 -6.67 7.11
C LYS A 238 20.41 -7.02 6.08
N ALA A 239 20.11 -7.87 5.12
CA ALA A 239 21.05 -8.23 4.06
C ALA A 239 21.46 -7.02 3.21
N LEU A 240 20.51 -6.14 2.87
CA LEU A 240 20.80 -4.88 2.19
C LEU A 240 21.71 -3.98 3.02
N LEU A 241 21.43 -3.83 4.31
CA LEU A 241 22.20 -3.01 5.23
C LEU A 241 23.63 -3.53 5.42
N ASP A 242 23.83 -4.85 5.46
CA ASP A 242 25.15 -5.46 5.55
C ASP A 242 25.98 -5.23 4.27
N LEU A 243 25.37 -5.32 3.08
CA LEU A 243 26.02 -4.96 1.81
C LEU A 243 26.39 -3.48 1.74
N GLN A 244 25.53 -2.59 2.24
CA GLN A 244 25.82 -1.15 2.31
C GLN A 244 27.01 -0.86 3.24
N LYS A 245 27.13 -1.56 4.38
CA LYS A 245 28.30 -1.45 5.25
C LYS A 245 29.57 -1.91 4.54
N GLU A 246 29.52 -3.07 3.86
CA GLU A 246 30.67 -3.56 3.11
C GLU A 246 31.10 -2.58 2.00
N ALA A 247 30.14 -1.96 1.30
CA ALA A 247 30.42 -0.93 0.30
C ALA A 247 31.18 0.27 0.89
N ILE A 248 30.80 0.72 2.10
CA ILE A 248 31.47 1.82 2.80
C ILE A 248 32.91 1.45 3.16
N ASP A 249 33.11 0.22 3.66
CA ASP A 249 34.44 -0.28 4.03
C ASP A 249 35.35 -0.38 2.79
N ARG A 250 34.84 -0.94 1.68
CA ARG A 250 35.58 -1.04 0.42
C ARG A 250 35.88 0.31 -0.21
N ALA A 251 34.92 1.24 -0.18
CA ALA A 251 35.14 2.61 -0.66
C ALA A 251 36.23 3.33 0.16
N THR A 252 36.28 3.08 1.47
CA THR A 252 37.31 3.63 2.36
C THR A 252 38.69 3.03 2.04
N GLN A 253 38.77 1.72 1.81
CA GLN A 253 39.99 1.04 1.36
C GLN A 253 40.48 1.60 0.01
N PHE A 254 39.59 1.70 -0.97
CA PHE A 254 39.90 2.25 -2.29
C PHE A 254 40.46 3.67 -2.20
N ARG A 255 39.83 4.54 -1.38
CA ARG A 255 40.32 5.91 -1.14
C ARG A 255 41.69 5.92 -0.48
N SER A 256 41.95 5.01 0.47
CA SER A 256 43.25 4.89 1.14
C SER A 256 44.37 4.48 0.16
N ILE A 257 44.09 3.50 -0.71
CA ILE A 257 45.01 3.06 -1.76
C ILE A 257 45.27 4.20 -2.76
N GLY A 258 44.23 4.88 -3.24
CA GLY A 258 44.35 6.02 -4.14
C GLY A 258 45.19 7.16 -3.55
N LYS A 259 45.00 7.49 -2.27
CA LYS A 259 45.84 8.48 -1.57
C LYS A 259 47.31 8.05 -1.53
N ARG A 260 47.60 6.77 -1.27
CA ARG A 260 48.98 6.23 -1.28
C ARG A 260 49.60 6.29 -2.67
N LEU A 261 48.85 5.93 -3.71
CA LEU A 261 49.32 6.03 -5.10
C LEU A 261 49.62 7.48 -5.50
N LEU A 262 48.74 8.43 -5.19
CA LEU A 262 48.97 9.85 -5.48
C LEU A 262 50.21 10.41 -4.78
N LEU A 263 50.44 10.03 -3.51
CA LEU A 263 51.66 10.43 -2.79
C LEU A 263 52.92 9.87 -3.46
N ARG A 264 52.89 8.63 -3.94
CA ARG A 264 54.02 8.01 -4.66
C ARG A 264 54.26 8.67 -6.02
N PHE A 265 53.20 8.99 -6.77
CA PHE A 265 53.31 9.69 -8.05
C PHE A 265 53.82 11.13 -7.92
N LYS A 266 53.60 11.77 -6.76
CA LYS A 266 54.10 13.12 -6.47
C LYS A 266 55.58 13.13 -6.05
N ASP A 267 56.13 11.99 -5.66
CA ASP A 267 57.51 11.87 -5.19
C ASP A 267 58.50 11.95 -6.37
N LYS A 268 59.59 12.71 -6.22
CA LYS A 268 60.59 12.88 -7.29
C LYS A 268 61.43 11.62 -7.51
N ASN A 269 61.59 10.78 -6.47
CA ASN A 269 62.24 9.48 -6.53
C ASN A 269 61.27 8.40 -6.02
N PRO A 270 60.33 7.93 -6.86
CA PRO A 270 59.30 6.99 -6.42
C PRO A 270 59.89 5.63 -6.04
N THR A 271 59.44 5.09 -4.90
CA THR A 271 59.67 3.68 -4.53
C THR A 271 58.74 2.78 -5.38
N PRO A 272 59.13 1.50 -5.64
CA PRO A 272 58.32 0.58 -6.44
C PRO A 272 56.88 0.47 -5.92
N LEU A 273 55.91 0.37 -6.83
CA LEU A 273 54.48 0.38 -6.51
C LEU A 273 54.02 -0.85 -5.71
N ASN A 274 54.82 -1.91 -5.61
CA ASN A 274 54.56 -3.11 -4.81
C ASN A 274 53.12 -3.66 -4.98
N GLN A 275 52.64 -3.75 -6.23
CA GLN A 275 51.30 -4.26 -6.57
C GLN A 275 50.12 -3.42 -6.03
N LEU A 276 50.34 -2.16 -5.63
CA LEU A 276 49.27 -1.25 -5.21
C LEU A 276 48.27 -0.95 -6.33
N ASP A 277 48.73 -0.96 -7.58
CA ASP A 277 47.93 -0.89 -8.80
C ASP A 277 46.98 -2.09 -8.92
N VAL A 278 47.51 -3.31 -8.78
CA VAL A 278 46.70 -4.55 -8.79
C VAL A 278 45.68 -4.57 -7.65
N LEU A 279 46.07 -4.09 -6.46
CA LEU A 279 45.17 -3.98 -5.33
C LEU A 279 44.06 -2.96 -5.57
N MET A 280 44.38 -1.84 -6.22
CA MET A 280 43.40 -0.82 -6.59
C MET A 280 42.37 -1.38 -7.57
N ASP A 281 42.82 -2.06 -8.62
CA ASP A 281 41.93 -2.69 -9.62
C ASP A 281 41.00 -3.72 -8.97
N LYS A 282 41.54 -4.61 -8.13
CA LYS A 282 40.72 -5.61 -7.40
C LYS A 282 39.70 -4.95 -6.47
N THR A 283 40.09 -3.88 -5.77
CA THR A 283 39.17 -3.16 -4.88
C THR A 283 38.09 -2.45 -5.68
N TYR A 284 38.43 -1.89 -6.84
CA TYR A 284 37.48 -1.29 -7.76
C TYR A 284 36.46 -2.31 -8.27
N SER A 285 36.90 -3.45 -8.79
CA SER A 285 36.01 -4.53 -9.24
C SER A 285 35.09 -4.99 -8.10
N SER A 286 35.62 -5.16 -6.89
CA SER A 286 34.83 -5.52 -5.72
C SER A 286 33.73 -4.49 -5.39
N ILE A 287 34.00 -3.19 -5.53
CA ILE A 287 32.97 -2.14 -5.34
C ILE A 287 31.86 -2.28 -6.37
N ILE A 288 32.20 -2.55 -7.64
CA ILE A 288 31.20 -2.74 -8.70
C ILE A 288 30.32 -3.96 -8.42
N ASP A 289 30.89 -5.07 -7.95
CA ASP A 289 30.12 -6.27 -7.63
C ASP A 289 29.22 -6.07 -6.41
N ILE A 290 29.70 -5.36 -5.38
CA ILE A 290 28.86 -4.99 -4.23
C ILE A 290 27.72 -4.05 -4.66
N ALA A 291 27.98 -3.10 -5.55
CA ALA A 291 26.93 -2.20 -6.07
C ALA A 291 25.82 -2.98 -6.78
N ARG A 292 26.17 -3.97 -7.62
CA ARG A 292 25.19 -4.89 -8.24
C ARG A 292 24.43 -5.70 -7.19
N GLY A 293 25.13 -6.16 -6.15
CA GLY A 293 24.53 -6.85 -5.01
C GLY A 293 23.51 -5.99 -4.26
N ILE A 294 23.82 -4.71 -4.04
CA ILE A 294 22.92 -3.72 -3.42
C ILE A 294 21.66 -3.56 -4.27
N GLU A 295 21.78 -3.37 -5.59
CA GLU A 295 20.61 -3.27 -6.47
C GLU A 295 19.73 -4.52 -6.44
N ALA A 296 20.33 -5.71 -6.41
CA ALA A 296 19.59 -6.96 -6.29
C ALA A 296 18.88 -7.04 -4.92
N ALA A 297 19.57 -6.70 -3.83
CA ALA A 297 19.00 -6.69 -2.49
C ALA A 297 17.86 -5.66 -2.36
N GLN A 298 17.98 -4.48 -2.98
CA GLN A 298 16.89 -3.49 -3.03
C GLN A 298 15.63 -4.04 -3.69
N ARG A 299 15.77 -4.77 -4.82
CA ARG A 299 14.64 -5.42 -5.47
C ARG A 299 13.99 -6.50 -4.58
N VAL A 300 14.79 -7.23 -3.81
CA VAL A 300 14.28 -8.23 -2.84
C VAL A 300 13.53 -7.55 -1.71
N VAL A 301 14.07 -6.46 -1.13
CA VAL A 301 13.39 -5.67 -0.09
C VAL A 301 12.04 -5.16 -0.62
N GLN A 302 12.01 -4.56 -1.81
CA GLN A 302 10.76 -4.08 -2.41
C GLN A 302 9.73 -5.21 -2.58
N LYS A 303 10.16 -6.38 -3.06
CA LYS A 303 9.29 -7.54 -3.23
C LYS A 303 8.71 -8.03 -1.88
N GLU A 304 9.56 -8.19 -0.86
CA GLU A 304 9.10 -8.63 0.45
C GLU A 304 8.25 -7.55 1.16
N ALA A 305 8.48 -6.27 0.87
CA ALA A 305 7.65 -5.16 1.35
C ALA A 305 6.24 -5.24 0.75
N CYS A 306 6.10 -5.47 -0.56
CA CYS A 306 4.78 -5.66 -1.18
C CYS A 306 4.06 -6.91 -0.63
N ARG A 307 4.80 -7.98 -0.39
CA ARG A 307 4.27 -9.20 0.24
C ARG A 307 3.78 -8.95 1.67
N LEU A 308 4.58 -8.25 2.47
CA LEU A 308 4.22 -7.86 3.84
C LEU A 308 3.01 -6.92 3.84
N ALA A 309 2.93 -5.96 2.91
CA ALA A 309 1.78 -5.06 2.77
C ALA A 309 0.47 -5.84 2.58
N ALA A 310 0.43 -6.77 1.64
CA ALA A 310 -0.74 -7.60 1.38
C ALA A 310 -1.07 -8.54 2.56
N ALA A 311 -0.05 -9.11 3.21
CA ALA A 311 -0.21 -9.91 4.42
C ALA A 311 -0.79 -9.09 5.59
N THR A 312 -0.34 -7.85 5.78
CA THR A 312 -0.86 -6.92 6.78
C THR A 312 -2.30 -6.53 6.48
N ARG A 313 -2.65 -6.26 5.22
CA ARG A 313 -4.03 -6.00 4.83
C ARG A 313 -4.93 -7.21 5.07
N LEU A 314 -4.45 -8.43 4.82
CA LEU A 314 -5.16 -9.67 5.15
C LEU A 314 -5.43 -9.76 6.65
N LEU A 315 -4.39 -9.51 7.46
CA LEU A 315 -4.46 -9.53 8.92
C LEU A 315 -5.53 -8.54 9.42
N GLN A 316 -5.47 -7.30 8.96
CA GLN A 316 -6.42 -6.24 9.31
C GLN A 316 -7.85 -6.62 8.90
N MET A 317 -8.06 -7.07 7.66
CA MET A 317 -9.38 -7.47 7.17
C MET A 317 -9.98 -8.62 7.99
N VAL A 318 -9.21 -9.68 8.22
CA VAL A 318 -9.68 -10.84 9.00
C VAL A 318 -9.94 -10.42 10.45
N ALA A 319 -9.07 -9.61 11.07
CA ALA A 319 -9.26 -9.13 12.43
C ALA A 319 -10.52 -8.25 12.56
N SER A 320 -10.73 -7.29 11.66
CA SER A 320 -11.89 -6.39 11.67
C SER A 320 -13.20 -7.15 11.60
N HIS A 321 -13.31 -8.12 10.70
CA HIS A 321 -14.53 -8.92 10.55
C HIS A 321 -14.69 -9.99 11.63
N ARG A 322 -13.60 -10.62 12.09
CA ARG A 322 -13.65 -11.65 13.14
C ARG A 322 -14.04 -11.07 14.50
N PHE A 323 -13.47 -9.92 14.85
CA PHE A 323 -13.69 -9.27 16.13
C PHE A 323 -14.79 -8.20 16.07
N GLN A 324 -15.43 -8.03 14.90
CA GLN A 324 -16.51 -7.06 14.67
C GLN A 324 -16.10 -5.64 15.07
N LEU A 325 -14.88 -5.25 14.69
CA LEU A 325 -14.33 -3.93 14.99
C LEU A 325 -15.16 -2.84 14.31
N SER A 326 -15.42 -1.75 15.02
CA SER A 326 -15.96 -0.53 14.42
C SER A 326 -14.96 0.09 13.43
N ALA A 327 -15.44 0.99 12.56
CA ALA A 327 -14.57 1.68 11.60
C ALA A 327 -13.41 2.41 12.30
N ALA A 328 -13.68 3.08 13.42
CA ALA A 328 -12.65 3.75 14.22
C ALA A 328 -11.63 2.77 14.84
N GLU A 329 -12.08 1.62 15.35
CA GLU A 329 -11.16 0.60 15.87
C GLU A 329 -10.30 -0.02 14.76
N ALA A 330 -10.90 -0.25 13.59
CA ALA A 330 -10.17 -0.73 12.42
C ALA A 330 -9.12 0.27 11.94
N GLU A 331 -9.42 1.58 11.97
CA GLU A 331 -8.45 2.65 11.69
C GLU A 331 -7.31 2.68 12.70
N ILE A 332 -7.60 2.54 14.01
CA ILE A 332 -6.56 2.46 15.05
C ILE A 332 -5.67 1.23 14.82
N LEU A 333 -6.26 0.07 14.52
CA LEU A 333 -5.50 -1.15 14.20
C LEU A 333 -4.61 -0.93 12.96
N ALA A 334 -5.15 -0.31 11.92
CA ALA A 334 -4.43 -0.01 10.68
C ALA A 334 -3.30 1.01 10.91
N ALA A 335 -3.47 1.98 11.81
CA ALA A 335 -2.42 2.92 12.18
C ALA A 335 -1.31 2.25 13.01
N CYS A 336 -1.66 1.29 13.86
CA CYS A 336 -0.68 0.60 14.71
C CYS A 336 0.10 -0.52 13.99
N ILE A 337 -0.52 -1.14 12.97
CA ILE A 337 0.09 -2.17 12.13
C ILE A 337 -0.13 -1.74 10.67
N PRO A 338 0.63 -0.76 10.15
CA PRO A 338 0.37 -0.15 8.84
C PRO A 338 0.61 -1.13 7.70
N ALA A 339 -0.27 -1.10 6.70
CA ALA A 339 -0.08 -1.86 5.47
C ALA A 339 0.86 -1.17 4.49
N GLU A 340 1.08 0.13 4.65
CA GLU A 340 2.07 0.88 3.89
C GLU A 340 3.46 0.62 4.50
N ILE A 341 4.32 -0.04 3.73
CA ILE A 341 5.65 -0.44 4.19
C ILE A 341 6.63 0.66 3.81
N ILE A 342 7.04 1.44 4.80
CA ILE A 342 8.01 2.53 4.64
C ILE A 342 9.33 2.12 5.29
N ASP A 343 10.34 1.92 4.44
CA ASP A 343 11.69 1.55 4.88
C ASP A 343 12.65 2.72 4.79
N GLY A 344 13.06 3.20 5.96
CA GLY A 344 14.24 4.06 6.08
C GLY A 344 15.53 3.25 6.19
N ARG A 345 16.65 3.97 6.16
CA ARG A 345 18.00 3.38 6.17
C ARG A 345 18.29 2.55 7.43
N GLU A 346 17.84 3.01 8.59
CA GLU A 346 18.08 2.34 9.88
C GLU A 346 16.77 2.00 10.60
N ILE A 347 15.70 2.74 10.32
CA ILE A 347 14.38 2.61 10.92
C ILE A 347 13.41 2.38 9.78
N GLY A 348 12.61 1.32 9.86
CA GLY A 348 11.58 1.03 8.88
C GLY A 348 10.34 0.46 9.56
N TRP A 349 9.63 -0.39 8.83
CA TRP A 349 8.31 -0.86 9.25
C TRP A 349 8.32 -1.64 10.57
N GLU A 350 9.32 -2.50 10.81
CA GLU A 350 9.36 -3.33 12.01
C GLU A 350 9.55 -2.49 13.28
N GLU A 351 10.47 -1.51 13.23
CA GLU A 351 10.74 -0.60 14.35
C GLU A 351 9.50 0.24 14.69
N THR A 352 8.87 0.85 13.68
CA THR A 352 7.70 1.74 13.88
C THR A 352 6.50 0.95 14.37
N THR A 353 6.24 -0.23 13.80
CA THR A 353 5.16 -1.12 14.21
C THR A 353 5.39 -1.68 15.62
N GLU A 354 6.62 -2.01 16.01
CA GLU A 354 6.91 -2.50 17.37
C GLU A 354 6.63 -1.42 18.42
N VAL A 355 7.00 -0.18 18.14
CA VAL A 355 6.71 0.96 19.02
C VAL A 355 5.21 1.24 19.08
N ALA A 356 4.51 1.26 17.93
CA ALA A 356 3.08 1.52 17.88
C ALA A 356 2.25 0.42 18.58
N THR A 357 2.57 -0.85 18.34
CA THR A 357 1.95 -1.98 19.04
C THR A 357 2.27 -2.00 20.54
N THR A 358 3.48 -1.61 20.93
CA THR A 358 3.85 -1.42 22.34
C THR A 358 3.00 -0.32 22.98
N HIS A 359 2.83 0.81 22.30
CA HIS A 359 2.01 1.92 22.78
C HIS A 359 0.56 1.46 22.97
N LEU A 360 -0.03 0.84 21.96
CA LEU A 360 -1.41 0.33 22.01
C LEU A 360 -1.64 -0.66 23.17
N LEU A 361 -0.68 -1.55 23.43
CA LEU A 361 -0.74 -2.50 24.55
C LEU A 361 -0.64 -1.83 25.92
N ARG A 362 -0.06 -0.63 26.00
CA ARG A 362 0.15 0.13 27.23
C ARG A 362 -0.85 1.27 27.42
N SER A 363 -1.63 1.62 26.41
CA SER A 363 -2.73 2.59 26.50
C SER A 363 -4.08 1.87 26.51
N ALA A 364 -4.74 1.78 25.35
CA ALA A 364 -6.10 1.28 25.18
C ALA A 364 -6.26 -0.18 25.65
N LEU A 365 -5.24 -1.02 25.44
CA LEU A 365 -5.32 -2.44 25.78
C LEU A 365 -4.71 -2.79 27.13
N ALA A 366 -4.19 -1.84 27.91
CA ALA A 366 -3.48 -2.14 29.16
C ALA A 366 -4.40 -2.77 30.22
N ARG A 367 -3.93 -3.84 30.87
CA ARG A 367 -4.73 -4.56 31.88
C ARG A 367 -4.69 -3.91 33.27
N ASN A 368 -3.67 -3.12 33.56
CA ASN A 368 -3.47 -2.51 34.88
C ASN A 368 -2.57 -1.26 34.80
N ALA A 369 -2.53 -0.48 35.88
CA ALA A 369 -1.73 0.74 35.98
C ALA A 369 -0.21 0.48 35.87
N LYS A 370 0.26 -0.73 36.21
CA LYS A 370 1.69 -1.08 36.07
C LYS A 370 2.09 -1.22 34.60
N GLU A 371 1.24 -1.80 33.76
CA GLU A 371 1.45 -1.87 32.30
C GLU A 371 1.43 -0.46 31.68
N ARG A 372 0.52 0.41 32.13
CA ARG A 372 0.43 1.83 31.69
C ARG A 372 1.66 2.64 32.07
N ALA A 373 2.26 2.36 33.23
CA ALA A 373 3.41 3.11 33.75
C ALA A 373 4.76 2.74 33.08
N VAL A 374 4.81 1.70 32.25
CA VAL A 374 6.07 1.31 31.58
C VAL A 374 6.42 2.31 30.49
N GLN A 375 7.56 3.00 30.64
CA GLN A 375 8.04 3.98 29.67
C GLN A 375 8.31 3.33 28.31
N ILE A 376 7.78 3.94 27.24
CA ILE A 376 7.99 3.51 25.86
C ILE A 376 9.41 3.93 25.46
N GLN A 377 10.18 2.96 24.97
CA GLN A 377 11.56 3.23 24.55
C GLN A 377 11.55 4.04 23.25
N PRO A 378 12.54 4.93 23.05
CA PRO A 378 12.68 5.67 21.81
C PRO A 378 12.93 4.71 20.65
N LEU A 379 12.57 5.16 19.44
CA LEU A 379 12.71 4.42 18.21
C LEU A 379 14.20 4.09 17.96
N ALA A 380 14.51 2.81 17.80
CA ALA A 380 15.87 2.32 17.61
C ALA A 380 15.87 1.07 16.70
N PRO A 381 16.97 0.80 15.97
CA PRO A 381 17.06 -0.37 15.11
C PRO A 381 16.85 -1.68 15.87
N LEU A 382 16.03 -2.57 15.32
CA LEU A 382 15.75 -3.86 15.95
C LEU A 382 16.89 -4.87 15.70
N LYS A 383 17.10 -5.75 16.67
CA LYS A 383 18.03 -6.90 16.54
C LYS A 383 17.33 -8.13 15.96
N ASP A 384 16.05 -8.29 16.29
CA ASP A 384 15.18 -9.38 15.88
C ASP A 384 13.71 -8.92 15.91
N THR A 385 12.82 -9.75 15.36
CA THR A 385 11.38 -9.51 15.26
C THR A 385 10.58 -10.18 16.39
N VAL A 386 11.23 -10.81 17.37
CA VAL A 386 10.58 -11.67 18.37
C VAL A 386 9.59 -10.87 19.21
N ARG A 387 10.01 -9.68 19.66
CA ARG A 387 9.17 -8.79 20.49
C ARG A 387 7.96 -8.27 19.71
N LEU A 388 8.17 -7.84 18.46
CA LEU A 388 7.11 -7.38 17.57
C LEU A 388 6.03 -8.47 17.39
N LYS A 389 6.45 -9.69 16.98
CA LYS A 389 5.52 -10.82 16.78
C LYS A 389 4.74 -11.17 18.06
N LYS A 390 5.42 -11.11 19.21
CA LYS A 390 4.77 -11.31 20.51
C LYS A 390 3.71 -10.24 20.79
N HIS A 391 4.01 -8.97 20.55
CA HIS A 391 3.05 -7.87 20.77
C HIS A 391 1.84 -7.98 19.84
N VAL A 392 2.03 -8.26 18.55
CA VAL A 392 0.93 -8.51 17.61
C VAL A 392 0.06 -9.67 18.07
N SER A 393 0.67 -10.77 18.53
CA SER A 393 -0.08 -11.92 19.07
C SER A 393 -0.93 -11.54 20.28
N ILE A 394 -0.37 -10.75 21.22
CA ILE A 394 -1.10 -10.30 22.42
C ILE A 394 -2.26 -9.37 22.04
N ILE A 395 -2.08 -8.48 21.05
CA ILE A 395 -3.17 -7.62 20.55
C ILE A 395 -4.32 -8.50 20.03
N MET A 396 -4.03 -9.46 19.16
CA MET A 396 -5.05 -10.37 18.61
C MET A 396 -5.73 -11.21 19.70
N GLU A 397 -4.99 -11.65 20.72
CA GLU A 397 -5.55 -12.37 21.87
C GLU A 397 -6.48 -11.47 22.72
N ARG A 398 -6.10 -10.19 22.94
CA ARG A 398 -6.92 -9.23 23.70
C ARG A 398 -8.19 -8.86 22.95
N LEU A 399 -8.11 -8.65 21.63
CA LEU A 399 -9.26 -8.44 20.76
C LEU A 399 -10.21 -9.65 20.76
N ALA A 400 -9.67 -10.86 20.68
CA ALA A 400 -10.46 -12.09 20.76
C ALA A 400 -11.22 -12.24 22.11
N LYS A 401 -10.74 -11.58 23.17
CA LYS A 401 -11.40 -11.53 24.49
C LYS A 401 -12.36 -10.33 24.64
N GLY A 402 -12.60 -9.56 23.58
CA GLY A 402 -13.52 -8.43 23.57
C GLY A 402 -12.95 -7.13 24.13
N SER A 403 -11.62 -6.95 24.15
CA SER A 403 -11.03 -5.65 24.49
C SER A 403 -11.27 -4.65 23.35
N SER A 404 -11.67 -3.41 23.67
CA SER A 404 -11.82 -2.34 22.68
C SER A 404 -10.51 -1.59 22.45
N LEU A 405 -10.32 -1.06 21.24
CA LEU A 405 -9.17 -0.22 20.88
C LEU A 405 -9.40 1.26 21.14
N ILE A 406 -10.63 1.65 21.45
CA ILE A 406 -10.97 3.02 21.82
C ILE A 406 -10.83 3.14 23.34
N GLU A 407 -10.13 4.16 23.81
CA GLU A 407 -10.17 4.51 25.22
C GLU A 407 -11.60 4.94 25.55
N SER A 408 -12.32 4.16 26.35
CA SER A 408 -13.56 4.63 26.95
C SER A 408 -13.18 5.85 27.78
N ASP A 409 -13.59 7.03 27.33
CA ASP A 409 -13.35 8.29 28.03
C ASP A 409 -13.79 8.06 29.47
N GLY A 410 -12.81 8.01 30.38
CA GLY A 410 -13.03 7.65 31.75
C GLY A 410 -13.99 8.68 32.31
N GLY A 411 -15.23 8.28 32.54
CA GLY A 411 -16.22 9.09 33.22
C GLY A 411 -15.55 9.70 34.44
N GLY A 412 -15.35 11.01 34.39
CA GLY A 412 -14.93 11.81 35.53
C GLY A 412 -16.00 11.66 36.59
N GLY A 413 -15.80 10.70 37.50
CA GLY A 413 -16.45 10.69 38.80
C GLY A 413 -15.89 11.86 39.61
N GLY A 414 -16.42 13.05 39.34
CA GLY A 414 -16.34 14.18 40.26
C GLY A 414 -17.41 14.03 41.33
N GLY A 415 -17.05 14.39 42.57
CA GLY A 415 -17.98 14.67 43.66
C GLY A 415 -18.21 13.52 44.62
#